data_AF-A0A9K3M5W4-F1
#
_entry.id   AF-A0A9K3M5W4-F1
#
_cell.length_a   1.000
_cell.length_b   1.000
_cell.length_c   1.000
_cell.angle_alpha   90.00
_cell.angle_beta   90.00
_cell.angle_gamma   90.00
#
_symmetry.space_group_name_H-M   'P 1'
#
loop_
_entity.id
_entity.type
_entity.pdbx_description
1 polymer ?
#
loop_
_entity_poly.entity_id
_entity_poly.type
_entity_poly.pdbx_seq_one_letter_code
_entity_poly.pdbx_strand_id
1 'polypeptide(L)'
;MTTTRSLAAGLFLVAIRAHHHSTSAFLMSSTGSTHHNRMPLQLQMMFENSIATEKVDRNVYNLDVNRIAEEWTAEVVPGSSLREAGVYLGAKSSKELMIDIISVELTRRKGEGLGLKLIEIAGGREDGLGITLVDGIVEGGIADGSEVMVGDSITGIAVVKKTISSIDSSLSEQEVINQVETECLGYDKTVEAILSLPPIESDEEKIILTLKRLRRKPKVTINLQYPPSQGEDDVTLELFAGENLRRAMLTRGVKLNDPLSRRFDSGGTGDCGGEATCSTCVVSVIEGRELFNPQKTQEKQMLVKNPRWRLACKAIVGYGDREGTMTVRVNPRQWDDYRKSDTTSLQ
;
A
#
# COMPACT_ATOMS: atom_id res chain seq x y z
N MET A 1 24.31 -12.97 16.61
CA MET A 1 23.97 -13.75 17.81
C MET A 1 22.52 -13.47 18.11
N THR A 2 21.64 -14.35 17.65
CA THR A 2 20.18 -14.22 17.71
C THR A 2 19.71 -14.66 19.09
N THR A 3 19.18 -13.72 19.87
CA THR A 3 18.71 -14.00 21.24
C THR A 3 17.22 -14.32 21.18
N THR A 4 16.87 -15.60 21.04
CA THR A 4 15.48 -16.06 21.22
C THR A 4 15.16 -16.11 22.71
N ARG A 5 14.20 -15.31 23.17
CA ARG A 5 13.66 -15.38 24.54
C ARG A 5 12.18 -15.75 24.48
N SER A 6 11.86 -16.90 25.07
CA SER A 6 10.49 -17.37 25.28
C SER A 6 10.00 -16.89 26.64
N LEU A 7 8.83 -16.25 26.69
CA LEU A 7 8.14 -15.91 27.93
C LEU A 7 7.21 -17.07 28.31
N ALA A 8 7.63 -17.82 29.33
CA ALA A 8 6.76 -18.72 30.10
C ALA A 8 6.39 -18.05 31.44
N ALA A 9 5.24 -18.44 31.96
CA ALA A 9 4.48 -17.79 33.02
C ALA A 9 5.19 -17.62 34.38
N GLY A 10 4.91 -16.48 35.02
CA GLY A 10 4.62 -16.34 36.46
C GLY A 10 5.79 -16.41 37.44
N LEU A 11 6.17 -15.26 38.02
CA LEU A 11 6.43 -15.12 39.46
C LEU A 11 6.48 -13.64 39.87
N PHE A 12 5.86 -13.33 41.00
CA PHE A 12 5.92 -12.03 41.68
C PHE A 12 7.37 -11.61 41.93
N LEU A 13 7.73 -10.37 41.58
CA LEU A 13 8.89 -9.70 42.14
C LEU A 13 8.50 -8.32 42.68
N VAL A 14 8.54 -8.20 44.00
CA VAL A 14 8.51 -6.94 44.75
C VAL A 14 9.92 -6.34 44.66
N ALA A 15 10.05 -5.13 44.14
CA ALA A 15 11.30 -4.37 44.16
C ALA A 15 11.12 -3.10 44.98
N ILE A 16 11.91 -3.02 46.06
CA ILE A 16 11.95 -1.95 47.05
C ILE A 16 12.71 -0.75 46.47
N ARG A 17 12.11 0.44 46.63
CA ARG A 17 12.58 1.75 46.21
C ARG A 17 13.71 2.23 47.12
N ALA A 18 14.86 2.62 46.55
CA ALA A 18 15.87 3.39 47.25
C ALA A 18 15.88 4.83 46.73
N HIS A 19 15.62 5.77 47.64
CA HIS A 19 15.68 7.21 47.42
C HIS A 19 17.14 7.69 47.33
N HIS A 20 17.42 8.60 46.40
CA HIS A 20 18.40 9.66 46.66
C HIS A 20 17.91 10.98 46.05
N HIS A 21 17.83 11.99 46.92
CA HIS A 21 17.55 13.39 46.62
C HIS A 21 18.75 14.07 45.95
N SER A 22 18.51 14.92 44.96
CA SER A 22 19.11 16.27 44.94
C SER A 22 18.39 17.24 43.97
N THR A 23 17.71 18.21 44.59
CA THR A 23 17.48 19.63 44.25
C THR A 23 17.42 20.16 42.80
N SER A 24 16.20 20.63 42.48
CA SER A 24 15.78 21.99 42.03
C SER A 24 16.50 22.69 40.87
N ALA A 25 15.74 22.95 39.79
CA ALA A 25 15.61 24.29 39.24
C ALA A 25 14.21 24.49 38.64
N PHE A 26 13.54 25.51 39.18
CA PHE A 26 12.26 26.08 38.80
C PHE A 26 12.43 26.88 37.50
N LEU A 27 11.52 26.77 36.52
CA LEU A 27 11.18 27.87 35.60
C LEU A 27 9.86 27.59 34.85
N MET A 28 8.86 28.32 35.34
CA MET A 28 7.64 28.89 34.76
C MET A 28 7.01 28.34 33.47
N SER A 29 5.68 28.21 33.60
CA SER A 29 4.64 27.98 32.61
C SER A 29 4.68 28.86 31.37
N SER A 30 4.28 28.31 30.23
CA SER A 30 3.33 28.99 29.35
C SER A 30 2.32 27.98 28.79
N THR A 31 1.06 28.26 29.07
CA THR A 31 -0.11 27.56 28.57
C THR A 31 -0.34 27.97 27.12
N GLY A 32 -0.14 27.04 26.19
CA GLY A 32 -0.46 27.22 24.76
C GLY A 32 -1.43 26.13 24.31
N SER A 33 -2.73 26.35 24.54
CA SER A 33 -3.80 25.56 23.94
C SER A 33 -3.74 25.74 22.41
N THR A 34 -3.41 24.69 21.69
CA THR A 34 -3.57 24.61 20.23
C THR A 34 -4.50 23.45 19.92
N HIS A 35 -5.76 23.80 19.66
CA HIS A 35 -6.73 22.90 19.05
C HIS A 35 -6.24 22.51 17.65
N HIS A 36 -5.64 21.34 17.52
CA HIS A 36 -5.42 20.73 16.22
C HIS A 36 -6.68 20.00 15.77
N ASN A 37 -7.34 20.56 14.75
CA ASN A 37 -8.30 19.85 13.91
C ASN A 37 -7.57 18.68 13.23
N ARG A 38 -7.62 17.49 13.85
CA ARG A 38 -7.38 16.23 13.16
C ARG A 38 -8.51 16.04 12.15
N MET A 39 -8.19 16.04 10.86
CA MET A 39 -9.10 15.43 9.89
C MET A 39 -9.27 13.94 10.24
N PRO A 40 -10.50 13.42 10.29
CA PRO A 40 -10.72 12.00 10.55
C PRO A 40 -10.19 11.16 9.37
N LEU A 41 -9.57 10.02 9.71
CA LEU A 41 -9.03 8.98 8.82
C LEU A 41 -9.96 8.53 7.67
N GLN A 42 -11.24 8.88 7.73
CA GLN A 42 -12.26 8.57 6.73
C GLN A 42 -11.97 9.16 5.34
N LEU A 43 -11.26 10.29 5.22
CA LEU A 43 -11.10 10.96 3.93
C LEU A 43 -10.03 10.32 3.02
N GLN A 44 -9.13 9.49 3.57
CA GLN A 44 -8.12 8.77 2.79
C GLN A 44 -8.69 7.49 2.14
N MET A 45 -9.88 7.04 2.58
CA MET A 45 -10.54 5.82 2.10
C MET A 45 -11.58 6.07 0.98
N MET A 46 -11.78 7.32 0.52
CA MET A 46 -12.88 7.68 -0.39
C MET A 46 -12.51 7.76 -1.89
N PHE A 47 -11.33 7.32 -2.32
CA PHE A 47 -10.97 7.29 -3.76
C PHE A 47 -10.94 5.91 -4.42
N GLU A 48 -11.38 4.87 -3.72
CA GLU A 48 -11.46 3.50 -4.26
C GLU A 48 -12.88 2.95 -4.11
N ASN A 49 -13.84 3.53 -4.82
CA ASN A 49 -15.10 2.83 -5.08
C ASN A 49 -15.70 3.28 -6.40
N SER A 50 -15.68 2.38 -7.38
CA SER A 50 -16.81 2.11 -8.30
C SER A 50 -16.42 1.33 -9.56
N ILE A 51 -15.44 0.42 -9.51
CA ILE A 51 -15.42 -0.75 -10.40
C ILE A 51 -15.03 -1.93 -9.54
N ALA A 52 -15.93 -2.92 -9.43
CA ALA A 52 -15.67 -4.22 -8.82
C ALA A 52 -14.50 -4.85 -9.57
N THR A 53 -13.31 -4.54 -9.11
CA THR A 53 -12.09 -5.24 -9.47
C THR A 53 -12.13 -6.50 -8.64
N GLU A 54 -12.02 -7.66 -9.28
CA GLU A 54 -11.77 -8.91 -8.56
C GLU A 54 -10.64 -8.65 -7.56
N LYS A 55 -10.96 -8.83 -6.27
CA LYS A 55 -10.02 -8.57 -5.19
C LYS A 55 -8.93 -9.64 -5.30
N VAL A 56 -7.77 -9.25 -5.80
CA VAL A 56 -6.60 -10.13 -5.85
C VAL A 56 -6.23 -10.50 -4.42
N ASP A 57 -5.99 -11.79 -4.17
CA ASP A 57 -5.35 -12.20 -2.93
C ASP A 57 -3.92 -11.67 -2.90
N ARG A 58 -3.68 -10.63 -2.08
CA ARG A 58 -2.36 -9.98 -2.00
C ARG A 58 -1.33 -10.85 -1.30
N ASN A 59 -1.73 -11.93 -0.62
CA ASN A 59 -0.80 -12.84 0.05
C ASN A 59 0.08 -13.61 -0.94
N VAL A 60 -0.31 -13.71 -2.21
CA VAL A 60 0.56 -14.23 -3.29
C VAL A 60 1.81 -13.36 -3.54
N TYR A 61 1.84 -12.15 -2.98
CA TYR A 61 2.95 -11.21 -3.05
C TYR A 61 3.81 -11.18 -1.78
N ASN A 62 3.51 -12.01 -0.79
CA ASN A 62 4.33 -12.10 0.41
C ASN A 62 5.74 -12.57 0.07
N LEU A 63 6.71 -12.00 0.78
CA LEU A 63 8.09 -12.44 0.73
C LEU A 63 8.30 -13.63 1.67
N ASP A 64 9.37 -14.38 1.44
CA ASP A 64 9.82 -15.38 2.42
C ASP A 64 10.37 -14.70 3.67
N VAL A 65 10.24 -15.37 4.82
CA VAL A 65 10.59 -14.81 6.14
C VAL A 65 12.05 -14.35 6.22
N ASN A 66 12.97 -15.10 5.61
CA ASN A 66 14.39 -14.75 5.64
C ASN A 66 14.65 -13.44 4.89
N ARG A 67 14.06 -13.31 3.69
CA ARG A 67 14.15 -12.08 2.91
C ARG A 67 13.46 -10.90 3.58
N ILE A 68 12.32 -11.10 4.26
CA ILE A 68 11.65 -10.02 5.00
C ILE A 68 12.60 -9.36 6.00
N ALA A 69 13.30 -10.17 6.80
CA ALA A 69 14.22 -9.66 7.81
C ALA A 69 15.38 -8.84 7.21
N GLU A 70 15.79 -9.18 5.99
CA GLU A 70 16.85 -8.48 5.27
C GLU A 70 16.39 -7.21 4.56
N GLU A 71 15.12 -7.09 4.19
CA GLU A 71 14.62 -6.02 3.32
C GLU A 71 13.95 -4.86 4.08
N TRP A 72 13.60 -5.07 5.35
CA TRP A 72 13.16 -3.98 6.21
C TRP A 72 14.28 -2.96 6.46
N THR A 73 13.90 -1.69 6.55
CA THR A 73 14.79 -0.60 6.96
C THR A 73 14.01 0.45 7.73
N ALA A 74 14.71 1.29 8.48
CA ALA A 74 14.15 2.50 9.08
C ALA A 74 14.59 3.71 8.26
N GLU A 75 13.67 4.61 7.95
CA GLU A 75 13.89 5.81 7.16
C GLU A 75 13.62 7.05 8.02
N VAL A 76 14.58 7.97 8.07
CA VAL A 76 14.37 9.29 8.68
C VAL A 76 13.62 10.16 7.68
N VAL A 77 12.38 10.50 8.00
CA VAL A 77 11.52 11.30 7.14
C VAL A 77 11.40 12.71 7.73
N PRO A 78 11.73 13.76 6.96
CA PRO A 78 11.52 15.13 7.40
C PRO A 78 10.03 15.44 7.47
N GLY A 79 9.66 16.35 8.38
CA GLY A 79 8.29 16.81 8.51
C GLY A 79 7.79 17.51 7.26
N SER A 80 6.52 17.28 6.93
CA SER A 80 5.79 17.90 5.83
C SER A 80 4.38 18.28 6.30
N SER A 81 3.62 18.96 5.46
CA SER A 81 2.20 19.24 5.73
C SER A 81 1.33 17.98 5.85
N LEU A 82 1.80 16.84 5.33
CA LEU A 82 1.08 15.57 5.32
C LEU A 82 1.55 14.59 6.39
N ARG A 83 2.73 14.80 6.97
CA ARG A 83 3.37 13.83 7.87
C ARG A 83 4.36 14.50 8.78
N GLU A 84 4.36 14.12 10.06
CA GLU A 84 5.33 14.61 11.04
C GLU A 84 6.75 14.12 10.73
N ALA A 85 7.74 14.83 11.26
CA ALA A 85 9.13 14.39 11.18
C ALA A 85 9.31 13.18 12.09
N GLY A 86 10.00 12.14 11.63
CA GLY A 86 10.17 10.93 12.44
C GLY A 86 10.97 9.84 11.75
N VAL A 87 11.10 8.71 12.44
CA VAL A 87 11.71 7.50 11.91
C VAL A 87 10.60 6.52 11.58
N TYR A 88 10.52 6.10 10.33
CA TYR A 88 9.44 5.25 9.85
C TYR A 88 9.97 3.99 9.20
N LEU A 89 9.18 2.93 9.30
CA LEU A 89 9.50 1.65 8.71
C LEU A 89 9.32 1.73 7.20
N GLY A 90 10.39 1.41 6.48
CA GLY A 90 10.57 1.48 5.04
C GLY A 90 11.13 0.17 4.47
N ALA A 91 11.24 0.10 3.16
CA ALA A 91 11.78 -1.05 2.44
C ALA A 91 13.08 -0.66 1.77
N LYS A 92 14.15 -1.46 1.91
CA LYS A 92 15.46 -1.18 1.30
C LYS A 92 15.35 -0.96 -0.21
N SER A 93 14.52 -1.77 -0.87
CA SER A 93 14.19 -1.61 -2.29
C SER A 93 12.75 -1.15 -2.48
N SER A 94 12.50 0.16 -2.33
CA SER A 94 11.19 0.76 -2.64
C SER A 94 10.80 0.66 -4.12
N LYS A 95 11.75 0.28 -5.00
CA LYS A 95 11.49 0.01 -6.42
C LYS A 95 10.73 -1.31 -6.61
N GLU A 96 11.20 -2.38 -5.96
CA GLU A 96 10.71 -3.75 -6.16
C GLU A 96 9.71 -4.21 -5.09
N LEU A 97 9.73 -3.56 -3.93
CA LEU A 97 8.91 -3.93 -2.78
C LEU A 97 7.89 -2.84 -2.47
N MET A 98 6.77 -3.26 -1.90
CA MET A 98 5.75 -2.38 -1.35
C MET A 98 5.47 -2.75 0.10
N ILE A 99 5.09 -1.74 0.87
CA ILE A 99 4.63 -1.91 2.24
C ILE A 99 3.11 -1.78 2.21
N ASP A 100 2.47 -2.84 2.67
CA ASP A 100 1.03 -2.90 2.86
C ASP A 100 0.69 -2.59 4.31
N ILE A 101 -0.40 -1.85 4.54
CA ILE A 101 -0.89 -1.53 5.89
C ILE A 101 -2.16 -2.33 6.13
N ILE A 102 -2.14 -3.21 7.12
CA ILE A 102 -3.21 -4.17 7.42
C ILE A 102 -3.73 -3.87 8.82
N SER A 103 -5.05 -3.82 8.98
CA SER A 103 -5.70 -3.71 10.28
C SER A 103 -6.31 -5.05 10.65
N VAL A 104 -5.87 -5.64 11.76
CA VAL A 104 -6.38 -6.92 12.26
C VAL A 104 -7.12 -6.68 13.57
N GLU A 105 -8.40 -7.05 13.61
CA GLU A 105 -9.23 -6.95 14.81
C GLU A 105 -9.18 -8.27 15.59
N LEU A 106 -8.85 -8.18 16.88
CA LEU A 106 -8.71 -9.30 17.81
C LEU A 106 -9.58 -9.08 19.05
N THR A 107 -10.21 -10.15 19.54
CA THR A 107 -11.00 -10.10 20.79
C THR A 107 -10.07 -10.19 22.00
N ARG A 108 -10.20 -9.27 22.96
CA ARG A 108 -9.41 -9.32 24.19
C ARG A 108 -9.95 -10.41 25.13
N ARG A 109 -9.06 -11.12 25.82
CA ARG A 109 -9.43 -12.10 26.87
C ARG A 109 -8.66 -11.84 28.16
N LYS A 110 -9.36 -11.84 29.29
CA LYS A 110 -8.75 -11.54 30.59
C LYS A 110 -7.73 -12.60 30.98
N GLY A 111 -6.52 -12.16 31.31
CA GLY A 111 -5.41 -13.04 31.70
C GLY A 111 -4.67 -13.69 30.53
N GLU A 112 -5.05 -13.39 29.29
CA GLU A 112 -4.36 -13.89 28.10
C GLU A 112 -3.59 -12.77 27.39
N GLY A 113 -2.40 -13.11 26.90
CA GLY A 113 -1.63 -12.22 26.03
C GLY A 113 -2.09 -12.29 24.57
N LEU A 114 -1.52 -11.46 23.70
CA LEU A 114 -1.84 -11.44 22.27
C LEU A 114 -1.52 -12.77 21.55
N GLY A 115 -0.70 -13.64 22.14
CA GLY A 115 -0.28 -14.90 21.50
C GLY A 115 0.71 -14.68 20.35
N LEU A 116 1.52 -13.62 20.42
CA LEU A 116 2.53 -13.29 19.41
C LEU A 116 3.94 -13.52 19.97
N LYS A 117 4.79 -14.17 19.18
CA LYS A 117 6.24 -14.21 19.39
C LYS A 117 6.86 -13.07 18.59
N LEU A 118 7.70 -12.29 19.23
CA LEU A 118 8.35 -11.13 18.62
C LEU A 118 9.86 -11.36 18.53
N ILE A 119 10.48 -10.85 17.46
CA ILE A 119 11.92 -10.83 17.27
C ILE A 119 12.37 -9.42 16.86
N GLU A 120 13.49 -8.97 17.42
CA GLU A 120 14.15 -7.74 16.97
C GLU A 120 15.19 -8.10 15.91
N ILE A 121 15.05 -7.53 14.71
CA ILE A 121 15.97 -7.75 13.59
C ILE A 121 17.02 -6.64 13.47
N ALA A 122 16.74 -5.47 14.05
CA ALA A 122 17.65 -4.33 14.14
C ALA A 122 17.34 -3.59 15.44
N GLY A 123 18.36 -3.27 16.24
CA GLY A 123 18.15 -2.63 17.54
C GLY A 123 19.32 -2.86 18.50
N GLY A 124 19.03 -2.94 19.79
CA GLY A 124 20.04 -3.06 20.86
C GLY A 124 20.72 -1.74 21.25
N ARG A 125 20.13 -0.61 20.86
CA ARG A 125 20.61 0.74 21.19
C ARG A 125 19.91 1.26 22.45
N GLU A 126 20.57 2.16 23.17
CA GLU A 126 20.02 2.77 24.39
C GLU A 126 18.85 3.75 24.10
N ASP A 127 18.70 4.20 22.86
CA ASP A 127 17.61 5.09 22.43
C ASP A 127 16.26 4.37 22.23
N GLY A 128 16.24 3.03 22.35
CA GLY A 128 15.03 2.22 22.22
C GLY A 128 14.49 2.09 20.79
N LEU A 129 15.21 2.63 19.80
CA LEU A 129 14.88 2.47 18.39
C LEU A 129 15.31 1.09 17.87
N GLY A 130 14.46 0.51 17.03
CA GLY A 130 14.71 -0.79 16.44
C GLY A 130 13.64 -1.19 15.44
N ILE A 131 13.69 -2.43 14.98
CA ILE A 131 12.68 -3.04 14.11
C ILE A 131 12.32 -4.37 14.73
N THR A 132 11.08 -4.44 15.22
CA THR A 132 10.51 -5.62 15.85
C THR A 132 9.48 -6.24 14.92
N LEU A 133 9.64 -7.53 14.64
CA LEU A 133 8.75 -8.31 13.77
C LEU A 133 8.05 -9.42 14.56
N VAL A 134 6.92 -9.88 14.01
CA VAL A 134 6.29 -11.13 14.43
C VAL A 134 7.16 -12.30 13.94
N ASP A 135 7.69 -13.07 14.88
CA ASP A 135 8.49 -14.29 14.64
C ASP A 135 7.62 -15.55 14.59
N GLY A 136 6.46 -15.51 15.24
CA GLY A 136 5.56 -16.65 15.30
C GLY A 136 4.26 -16.33 16.01
N ILE A 137 3.29 -17.22 15.86
CA ILE A 137 1.99 -17.16 16.52
C ILE A 137 1.91 -18.34 17.49
N VAL A 138 1.41 -18.10 18.69
CA VAL A 138 1.25 -19.11 19.74
C VAL A 138 -0.10 -19.80 19.54
N GLU A 139 -0.08 -21.11 19.35
CA GLU A 139 -1.28 -21.94 19.21
C GLU A 139 -2.23 -21.76 20.42
N GLY A 140 -3.52 -21.57 20.14
CA GLY A 140 -4.56 -21.28 21.12
C GLY A 140 -4.56 -19.84 21.67
N GLY A 141 -3.56 -19.02 21.31
CA GLY A 141 -3.47 -17.61 21.67
C GLY A 141 -4.50 -16.73 20.94
N ILE A 142 -4.60 -15.46 21.33
CA ILE A 142 -5.61 -14.53 20.77
C ILE A 142 -5.39 -14.29 19.27
N ALA A 143 -4.14 -14.18 18.81
CA ALA A 143 -3.82 -14.00 17.40
C ALA A 143 -3.84 -15.29 16.57
N ASP A 144 -4.10 -16.45 17.19
CA ASP A 144 -4.19 -17.72 16.47
C ASP A 144 -5.41 -17.72 15.53
N GLY A 145 -5.21 -18.17 14.29
CA GLY A 145 -6.21 -18.11 13.22
C GLY A 145 -6.55 -16.70 12.70
N SER A 146 -5.83 -15.67 13.12
CA SER A 146 -6.00 -14.30 12.61
C SER A 146 -5.26 -14.04 11.29
N GLU A 147 -5.39 -12.83 10.75
CA GLU A 147 -4.66 -12.41 9.53
C GLU A 147 -3.19 -11.99 9.78
N VAL A 148 -2.74 -11.97 11.04
CA VAL A 148 -1.34 -11.70 11.39
C VAL A 148 -0.43 -12.77 10.76
N MET A 149 0.73 -12.37 10.25
CA MET A 149 1.72 -13.30 9.67
C MET A 149 3.12 -13.04 10.21
N VAL A 150 3.95 -14.09 10.15
CA VAL A 150 5.39 -13.97 10.44
C VAL A 150 6.02 -12.97 9.47
N GLY A 151 6.85 -12.08 10.00
CA GLY A 151 7.49 -10.99 9.26
C GLY A 151 6.71 -9.67 9.26
N ASP A 152 5.48 -9.63 9.78
CA ASP A 152 4.76 -8.39 10.01
C ASP A 152 5.44 -7.55 11.08
N SER A 153 5.49 -6.23 10.87
CA SER A 153 5.81 -5.28 11.93
C SER A 153 4.52 -4.70 12.50
N ILE A 154 4.34 -4.80 13.81
CA ILE A 154 3.26 -4.08 14.50
C ILE A 154 3.69 -2.62 14.58
N THR A 155 2.90 -1.72 14.01
CA THR A 155 3.19 -0.27 14.01
C THR A 155 2.29 0.51 14.93
N GLY A 156 1.13 -0.02 15.26
CA GLY A 156 0.20 0.60 16.20
C GLY A 156 -0.80 -0.40 16.74
N ILE A 157 -1.30 -0.12 17.94
CA ILE A 157 -2.30 -0.93 18.61
C ILE A 157 -3.34 0.00 19.21
N ALA A 158 -4.60 -0.26 18.93
CA ALA A 158 -5.72 0.47 19.51
C ALA A 158 -6.63 -0.48 20.29
N VAL A 159 -7.08 -0.06 21.47
CA VAL A 159 -8.19 -0.70 22.19
C VAL A 159 -9.46 0.04 21.80
N VAL A 160 -10.44 -0.70 21.30
CA VAL A 160 -11.73 -0.15 20.88
C VAL A 160 -12.87 -0.83 21.62
N LYS A 161 -13.95 -0.09 21.82
CA LYS A 161 -15.22 -0.61 22.32
C LYS A 161 -16.33 -0.29 21.34
N LYS A 162 -17.20 -1.27 21.11
CA LYS A 162 -18.34 -1.11 20.21
C LYS A 162 -19.45 -0.41 20.98
N THR A 163 -19.88 0.76 20.52
CA THR A 163 -21.00 1.48 21.10
C THR A 163 -22.21 1.30 20.18
N ILE A 164 -23.30 0.74 20.71
CA ILE A 164 -24.54 0.60 19.94
C ILE A 164 -25.23 1.96 19.97
N SER A 165 -25.32 2.64 18.83
CA SER A 165 -26.14 3.83 18.71
C SER A 165 -27.62 3.40 18.70
N SER A 166 -28.43 3.99 19.58
CA SER A 166 -29.83 3.60 19.82
C SER A 166 -30.80 4.06 18.71
N ILE A 167 -30.30 4.70 17.66
CA ILE A 167 -31.12 5.40 16.65
C ILE A 167 -31.13 4.66 15.31
N ASP A 168 -30.13 3.83 15.00
CA ASP A 168 -30.14 3.04 13.77
C ASP A 168 -29.29 1.76 13.93
N SER A 169 -29.96 0.60 14.01
CA SER A 169 -29.35 -0.73 14.20
C SER A 169 -28.36 -1.17 13.09
N SER A 170 -28.13 -0.32 12.09
CA SER A 170 -27.24 -0.57 10.95
C SER A 170 -25.85 0.10 11.07
N LEU A 171 -25.65 1.04 12.02
CA LEU A 171 -24.39 1.76 12.19
C LEU A 171 -23.85 1.60 13.63
N SER A 172 -22.95 0.63 13.80
CA SER A 172 -22.17 0.53 15.03
C SER A 172 -20.95 1.45 14.96
N GLU A 173 -20.85 2.38 15.90
CA GLU A 173 -19.65 3.21 16.06
C GLU A 173 -18.64 2.47 16.95
N GLN A 174 -17.37 2.50 16.56
CA GLN A 174 -16.27 2.02 17.38
C GLN A 174 -15.61 3.21 18.05
N GLU A 175 -15.60 3.21 19.38
CA GLU A 175 -14.91 4.22 20.19
C GLU A 175 -13.49 3.73 20.49
N VAL A 176 -12.47 4.53 20.16
CA VAL A 176 -11.08 4.25 20.51
C VAL A 176 -10.85 4.68 21.96
N ILE A 177 -10.65 3.71 22.84
CA ILE A 177 -10.38 3.93 24.27
C ILE A 177 -8.92 4.36 24.47
N ASN A 178 -8.00 3.68 23.80
CA ASN A 178 -6.58 3.93 23.92
C ASN A 178 -5.86 3.52 22.64
N GLN A 179 -4.73 4.16 22.34
CA GLN A 179 -3.87 3.81 21.22
C GLN A 179 -2.41 4.03 21.58
N VAL A 180 -1.57 3.09 21.17
CA VAL A 180 -0.11 3.16 21.29
C VAL A 180 0.53 2.93 19.93
N GLU A 181 1.63 3.62 19.66
CA GLU A 181 2.44 3.41 18.47
C GLU A 181 3.65 2.56 18.82
N THR A 182 4.01 1.65 17.91
CA THR A 182 5.11 0.70 18.08
C THR A 182 6.07 0.67 16.88
N GLU A 183 5.81 1.53 15.89
CA GLU A 183 6.63 1.64 14.70
C GLU A 183 8.06 2.06 15.07
N CYS A 184 9.05 1.37 14.50
CA CYS A 184 10.47 1.62 14.73
C CYS A 184 10.93 1.51 16.20
N LEU A 185 10.19 0.80 17.05
CA LEU A 185 10.62 0.46 18.40
C LEU A 185 11.40 -0.86 18.42
N GLY A 186 12.45 -0.89 19.23
CA GLY A 186 13.14 -2.13 19.60
C GLY A 186 12.29 -3.01 20.52
N TYR A 187 12.71 -4.26 20.74
CA TYR A 187 11.89 -5.28 21.40
C TYR A 187 11.31 -4.81 22.74
N ASP A 188 12.17 -4.33 23.64
CA ASP A 188 11.77 -3.94 24.99
C ASP A 188 10.75 -2.79 24.97
N LYS A 189 10.93 -1.82 24.06
CA LYS A 189 10.03 -0.68 23.90
C LYS A 189 8.71 -1.05 23.25
N THR A 190 8.73 -1.97 22.27
CA THR A 190 7.51 -2.54 21.71
C THR A 190 6.69 -3.26 22.79
N VAL A 191 7.34 -4.09 23.61
CA VAL A 191 6.67 -4.81 24.71
C VAL A 191 6.15 -3.83 25.77
N GLU A 192 6.94 -2.84 26.18
CA GLU A 192 6.52 -1.80 27.12
C GLU A 192 5.27 -1.05 26.63
N ALA A 193 5.26 -0.63 25.36
CA ALA A 193 4.11 0.03 24.76
C ALA A 193 2.87 -0.86 24.75
N ILE A 194 2.99 -2.14 24.35
CA ILE A 194 1.88 -3.11 24.38
C ILE A 194 1.32 -3.27 25.80
N LEU A 195 2.20 -3.37 26.80
CA LEU A 195 1.81 -3.56 28.20
C LEU A 195 1.23 -2.31 28.87
N SER A 196 1.44 -1.12 28.28
CA SER A 196 0.85 0.14 28.74
C SER A 196 -0.64 0.29 28.42
N LEU A 197 -1.19 -0.60 27.58
CA LEU A 197 -2.61 -0.62 27.26
C LEU A 197 -3.46 -0.83 28.52
N PRO A 198 -4.65 -0.20 28.60
CA PRO A 198 -5.50 -0.31 29.78
C PRO A 198 -5.93 -1.76 30.02
N PRO A 199 -6.17 -2.16 31.28
CA PRO A 199 -6.74 -3.48 31.58
C PRO A 199 -8.12 -3.62 30.92
N ILE A 200 -8.57 -4.86 30.74
CA ILE A 200 -9.88 -5.16 30.15
C ILE A 200 -10.96 -4.80 31.17
N GLU A 201 -11.90 -3.93 30.81
CA GLU A 201 -13.06 -3.56 31.62
C GLU A 201 -14.33 -4.31 31.20
N SER A 202 -14.44 -4.67 29.92
CA SER A 202 -15.58 -5.40 29.34
C SER A 202 -15.16 -6.46 28.31
N ASP A 203 -15.94 -7.53 28.19
CA ASP A 203 -15.76 -8.58 27.18
C ASP A 203 -16.07 -8.10 25.75
N GLU A 204 -16.66 -6.91 25.60
CA GLU A 204 -16.95 -6.28 24.30
C GLU A 204 -15.75 -5.51 23.72
N GLU A 205 -14.66 -5.38 24.48
CA GLU A 205 -13.45 -4.70 24.03
C GLU A 205 -12.68 -5.53 23.00
N LYS A 206 -12.21 -4.84 21.97
CA LYS A 206 -11.36 -5.41 20.94
C LYS A 206 -10.03 -4.67 20.87
N ILE A 207 -9.03 -5.35 20.33
CA ILE A 207 -7.76 -4.75 19.94
C ILE A 207 -7.71 -4.70 18.42
N ILE A 208 -7.34 -3.55 17.88
CA ILE A 208 -6.98 -3.40 16.47
C ILE A 208 -5.46 -3.29 16.39
N LEU A 209 -4.83 -4.27 15.74
CA LEU A 209 -3.43 -4.22 15.37
C LEU A 209 -3.30 -3.54 14.01
N THR A 210 -2.50 -2.48 13.93
CA THR A 210 -2.04 -1.91 12.67
C THR A 210 -0.68 -2.54 12.35
N LEU A 211 -0.62 -3.27 11.24
CA LEU A 211 0.54 -4.02 10.81
C LEU A 211 1.08 -3.43 9.51
N LYS A 212 2.40 -3.40 9.38
CA LYS A 212 3.08 -3.22 8.09
C LYS A 212 3.59 -4.56 7.61
N ARG A 213 3.16 -4.95 6.40
CA ARG A 213 3.60 -6.17 5.71
C ARG A 213 4.40 -5.84 4.48
N LEU A 214 5.58 -6.44 4.36
CA LEU A 214 6.43 -6.27 3.20
C LEU A 214 6.03 -7.27 2.10
N ARG A 215 5.82 -6.76 0.89
CA ARG A 215 5.41 -7.57 -0.27
C ARG A 215 6.25 -7.20 -1.49
N ARG A 216 6.42 -8.15 -2.41
CA ARG A 216 6.93 -7.82 -3.76
C ARG A 216 5.88 -7.00 -4.50
N LYS A 217 6.31 -6.07 -5.35
CA LYS A 217 5.38 -5.36 -6.23
C LYS A 217 4.90 -6.30 -7.34
N PRO A 218 3.58 -6.29 -7.64
CA PRO A 218 3.04 -7.02 -8.77
C PRO A 218 3.63 -6.50 -10.09
N LYS A 219 3.91 -7.41 -11.02
CA LYS A 219 4.47 -7.11 -12.34
C LYS A 219 3.53 -7.54 -13.47
N VAL A 220 3.54 -6.77 -14.54
CA VAL A 220 2.84 -7.04 -15.79
C VAL A 220 3.84 -7.09 -16.93
N THR A 221 3.81 -8.18 -17.68
CA THR A 221 4.60 -8.34 -18.91
C THR A 221 3.79 -7.82 -20.09
N ILE A 222 4.38 -6.96 -20.90
CA ILE A 222 3.72 -6.35 -22.06
C ILE A 222 4.49 -6.70 -23.32
N ASN A 223 3.86 -7.47 -24.19
CA ASN A 223 4.35 -7.73 -25.54
C ASN A 223 3.89 -6.60 -26.46
N LEU A 224 4.83 -5.77 -26.89
CA LEU A 224 4.61 -4.66 -27.80
C LEU A 224 4.89 -5.08 -29.22
N GLN A 225 3.88 -4.88 -30.06
CA GLN A 225 3.97 -5.16 -31.48
C GLN A 225 4.04 -3.87 -32.31
N TYR A 226 5.01 -3.79 -33.21
CA TYR A 226 5.13 -2.69 -34.16
C TYR A 226 4.43 -3.00 -35.48
N PRO A 227 3.86 -1.98 -36.17
CA PRO A 227 3.36 -2.18 -37.52
C PRO A 227 4.53 -2.56 -38.45
N PRO A 228 4.36 -3.55 -39.35
CA PRO A 228 5.44 -3.98 -40.25
C PRO A 228 6.06 -2.85 -41.07
N SER A 229 5.27 -1.82 -41.42
CA SER A 229 5.74 -0.65 -42.16
C SER A 229 6.78 0.20 -41.41
N GLN A 230 6.90 0.04 -40.10
CA GLN A 230 7.84 0.80 -39.28
C GLN A 230 9.24 0.17 -39.25
N GLY A 231 9.37 -1.13 -39.61
CA GLY A 231 10.66 -1.83 -39.63
C GLY A 231 11.33 -1.94 -38.25
N GLU A 232 10.54 -1.95 -37.17
CA GLU A 232 11.02 -2.20 -35.81
C GLU A 232 10.69 -3.62 -35.37
N ASP A 233 11.56 -4.21 -34.57
CA ASP A 233 11.28 -5.48 -33.92
C ASP A 233 10.31 -5.31 -32.74
N ASP A 234 9.49 -6.33 -32.49
CA ASP A 234 8.61 -6.39 -31.32
C ASP A 234 9.42 -6.37 -30.02
N VAL A 235 8.88 -5.72 -28.99
CA VAL A 235 9.57 -5.49 -27.72
C VAL A 235 8.75 -6.03 -26.55
N THR A 236 9.39 -6.70 -25.60
CA THR A 236 8.75 -7.07 -24.33
C THR A 236 9.16 -6.10 -23.24
N LEU A 237 8.18 -5.54 -22.53
CA LEU A 237 8.40 -4.67 -21.37
C LEU A 237 7.89 -5.34 -20.10
N GLU A 238 8.66 -5.22 -19.02
CA GLU A 238 8.18 -5.53 -17.67
C GLU A 238 7.88 -4.21 -16.94
N LEU A 239 6.63 -4.09 -16.50
CA LEU A 239 6.12 -2.94 -15.75
C LEU A 239 5.61 -3.37 -14.38
N PHE A 240 5.74 -2.51 -13.38
CA PHE A 240 5.05 -2.71 -12.11
C PHE A 240 3.58 -2.29 -12.22
N ALA A 241 2.71 -2.98 -11.48
CA ALA A 241 1.32 -2.55 -11.30
C ALA A 241 1.27 -1.09 -10.81
N GLY A 242 0.34 -0.32 -11.38
CA GLY A 242 0.22 1.12 -11.13
C GLY A 242 1.04 2.02 -12.08
N GLU A 243 1.91 1.47 -12.92
CA GLU A 243 2.64 2.29 -13.89
C GLU A 243 1.73 2.85 -15.01
N ASN A 244 2.02 4.08 -15.43
CA ASN A 244 1.37 4.69 -16.60
C ASN A 244 2.00 4.16 -17.90
N LEU A 245 1.17 3.59 -18.78
CA LEU A 245 1.64 2.90 -19.98
C LEU A 245 2.45 3.80 -20.91
N ARG A 246 1.95 5.01 -21.23
CA ARG A 246 2.67 5.94 -22.13
C ARG A 246 4.02 6.34 -21.57
N ARG A 247 4.06 6.75 -20.29
CA ARG A 247 5.32 7.17 -19.66
C ARG A 247 6.32 6.01 -19.65
N ALA A 248 5.85 4.82 -19.32
CA ALA A 248 6.67 3.61 -19.28
C ALA A 248 7.25 3.25 -20.66
N MET A 249 6.42 3.32 -21.71
CA MET A 249 6.83 3.11 -23.11
C MET A 249 7.87 4.13 -23.56
N LEU A 250 7.59 5.43 -23.41
CA LEU A 250 8.47 6.50 -23.88
C LEU A 250 9.83 6.48 -23.18
N THR A 251 9.85 6.24 -21.87
CA THR A 251 11.10 6.18 -21.08
C THR A 251 11.98 5.00 -21.50
N ARG A 252 11.39 3.95 -22.07
CA ARG A 252 12.09 2.75 -22.56
C ARG A 252 12.34 2.79 -24.07
N GLY A 253 12.19 3.95 -24.72
CA GLY A 253 12.51 4.15 -26.13
C GLY A 253 11.47 3.60 -27.11
N VAL A 254 10.27 3.21 -26.64
CA VAL A 254 9.20 2.76 -27.53
C VAL A 254 8.76 3.90 -28.43
N LYS A 255 8.88 3.70 -29.75
CA LYS A 255 8.41 4.62 -30.80
C LYS A 255 6.87 4.68 -30.85
N LEU A 256 6.33 5.41 -29.87
CA LEU A 256 4.93 5.77 -29.74
C LEU A 256 4.69 7.17 -30.34
N ASN A 257 3.43 7.59 -30.41
CA ASN A 257 2.95 8.83 -31.04
C ASN A 257 2.77 8.65 -32.55
N ASP A 258 1.61 8.10 -32.90
CA ASP A 258 1.20 7.84 -34.27
C ASP A 258 1.17 9.14 -35.11
N PRO A 259 2.05 9.29 -36.13
CA PRO A 259 2.08 10.45 -37.02
C PRO A 259 0.79 10.63 -37.83
N LEU A 260 -0.03 9.58 -37.97
CA LEU A 260 -1.32 9.66 -38.67
C LEU A 260 -2.43 10.24 -37.78
N SER A 261 -2.17 10.46 -36.49
CA SER A 261 -3.13 11.08 -35.59
C SER A 261 -3.06 12.61 -35.65
N ARG A 262 -4.22 13.26 -35.56
CA ARG A 262 -4.33 14.72 -35.45
C ARG A 262 -4.86 15.13 -34.08
N ARG A 263 -4.43 16.29 -33.62
CA ARG A 263 -4.95 16.91 -32.41
C ARG A 263 -6.42 17.28 -32.58
N PHE A 264 -7.25 16.96 -31.59
CA PHE A 264 -8.66 17.35 -31.56
C PHE A 264 -8.84 18.82 -31.18
N ASP A 265 -7.97 19.36 -30.34
CA ASP A 265 -8.04 20.74 -29.84
C ASP A 265 -7.59 21.79 -30.87
N SER A 266 -6.62 21.44 -31.72
CA SER A 266 -5.94 22.37 -32.63
C SER A 266 -5.99 21.94 -34.09
N GLY A 267 -6.46 20.71 -34.40
CA GLY A 267 -6.46 20.15 -35.75
C GLY A 267 -5.08 19.85 -36.34
N GLY A 268 -4.00 20.22 -35.63
CA GLY A 268 -2.61 20.11 -36.08
C GLY A 268 -1.95 18.77 -35.76
N THR A 269 -0.66 18.69 -36.06
CA THR A 269 0.23 17.56 -35.74
C THR A 269 0.86 17.70 -34.35
N GLY A 270 1.39 16.61 -33.81
CA GLY A 270 2.09 16.58 -32.52
C GLY A 270 1.26 16.00 -31.38
N ASP A 271 1.90 15.77 -30.24
CA ASP A 271 1.27 15.18 -29.06
C ASP A 271 0.85 16.22 -28.00
N CYS A 272 -0.08 15.83 -27.14
CA CYS A 272 -0.67 16.68 -26.09
C CYS A 272 -0.03 16.49 -24.70
N GLY A 273 1.14 15.89 -24.57
CA GLY A 273 1.77 15.67 -23.26
C GLY A 273 1.06 14.67 -22.33
N GLY A 274 -0.15 14.19 -22.66
CA GLY A 274 -0.92 13.23 -21.87
C GLY A 274 -2.31 13.72 -21.47
N GLU A 275 -2.74 14.87 -21.98
CA GLU A 275 -4.04 15.48 -21.70
C GLU A 275 -5.24 14.71 -22.30
N ALA A 276 -4.99 13.73 -23.17
CA ALA A 276 -6.01 13.02 -23.95
C ALA A 276 -6.78 13.95 -24.91
N THR A 277 -6.06 14.75 -25.69
CA THR A 277 -6.67 15.59 -26.74
C THR A 277 -6.08 15.33 -28.13
N CYS A 278 -5.18 14.36 -28.30
CA CYS A 278 -4.49 14.13 -29.58
C CYS A 278 -4.58 12.72 -30.17
N SER A 279 -4.93 11.71 -29.38
CA SER A 279 -4.93 10.29 -29.79
C SER A 279 -3.65 9.78 -30.47
N THR A 280 -2.51 10.45 -30.29
CA THR A 280 -1.22 9.99 -30.83
C THR A 280 -0.70 8.78 -30.07
N CYS A 281 -0.99 8.69 -28.77
CA CYS A 281 -0.58 7.58 -27.90
C CYS A 281 -1.58 6.40 -27.87
N VAL A 282 -2.41 6.23 -28.91
CA VAL A 282 -3.33 5.09 -28.96
C VAL A 282 -2.55 3.79 -29.16
N VAL A 283 -3.01 2.76 -28.46
CA VAL A 283 -2.57 1.37 -28.66
C VAL A 283 -3.80 0.51 -28.87
N SER A 284 -3.69 -0.52 -29.71
CA SER A 284 -4.74 -1.54 -29.83
C SER A 284 -4.41 -2.69 -28.90
N VAL A 285 -5.34 -3.00 -28.00
CA VAL A 285 -5.20 -4.14 -27.09
C VAL A 285 -5.61 -5.42 -27.82
N ILE A 286 -4.69 -6.38 -27.89
CA ILE A 286 -4.93 -7.69 -28.49
C ILE A 286 -5.39 -8.66 -27.41
N GLU A 287 -4.67 -8.69 -26.28
CA GLU A 287 -4.93 -9.54 -25.13
C GLU A 287 -4.65 -8.78 -23.83
N GLY A 288 -5.25 -9.22 -22.72
CA GLY A 288 -4.99 -8.65 -21.39
C GLY A 288 -5.66 -7.30 -21.12
N ARG A 289 -6.83 -7.04 -21.71
CA ARG A 289 -7.54 -5.75 -21.55
C ARG A 289 -7.93 -5.48 -20.10
N GLU A 290 -8.28 -6.53 -19.39
CA GLU A 290 -8.66 -6.53 -17.99
C GLU A 290 -7.51 -6.02 -17.10
N LEU A 291 -6.25 -6.20 -17.47
CA LEU A 291 -5.09 -5.72 -16.70
C LEU A 291 -4.93 -4.20 -16.70
N PHE A 292 -5.68 -3.47 -17.53
CA PHE A 292 -5.72 -2.02 -17.47
C PHE A 292 -6.79 -1.50 -16.51
N ASN A 293 -6.58 -0.27 -16.05
CA ASN A 293 -7.65 0.49 -15.43
C ASN A 293 -8.82 0.71 -16.43
N PRO A 294 -10.05 0.85 -15.93
CA PRO A 294 -11.20 1.13 -16.77
C PRO A 294 -11.13 2.51 -17.44
N GLN A 295 -11.73 2.62 -18.63
CA GLN A 295 -11.72 3.87 -19.39
C GLN A 295 -12.62 4.93 -18.75
N LYS A 296 -12.12 6.16 -18.66
CA LYS A 296 -12.91 7.34 -18.27
C LYS A 296 -13.76 7.83 -19.45
N THR A 297 -14.78 8.65 -19.16
CA THR A 297 -15.77 9.15 -20.15
C THR A 297 -15.12 9.77 -21.39
N GLN A 298 -14.12 10.64 -21.20
CA GLN A 298 -13.39 11.29 -22.30
C GLN A 298 -12.71 10.25 -23.23
N GLU A 299 -12.01 9.26 -22.66
CA GLU A 299 -11.35 8.21 -23.43
C GLU A 299 -12.39 7.37 -24.21
N LYS A 300 -13.51 7.02 -23.56
CA LYS A 300 -14.61 6.29 -24.21
C LYS A 300 -15.17 7.06 -25.40
N GLN A 301 -15.40 8.36 -25.25
CA GLN A 301 -15.91 9.23 -26.32
C GLN A 301 -14.93 9.36 -27.50
N MET A 302 -13.62 9.47 -27.22
CA MET A 302 -12.60 9.57 -28.26
C MET A 302 -12.42 8.27 -29.04
N LEU A 303 -12.66 7.12 -28.40
CA LEU A 303 -12.40 5.79 -28.97
C LEU A 303 -13.69 5.01 -29.28
N VAL A 304 -14.84 5.69 -29.42
CA VAL A 304 -16.15 5.04 -29.70
C VAL A 304 -16.07 4.09 -30.90
N LYS A 305 -15.40 4.52 -31.97
CA LYS A 305 -15.26 3.71 -33.20
C LYS A 305 -14.27 2.54 -33.06
N ASN A 306 -13.44 2.55 -32.02
CA ASN A 306 -12.32 1.62 -31.84
C ASN A 306 -12.32 1.05 -30.41
N PRO A 307 -13.26 0.14 -30.08
CA PRO A 307 -13.45 -0.34 -28.70
C PRO A 307 -12.22 -1.08 -28.13
N ARG A 308 -11.40 -1.70 -28.99
CA ARG A 308 -10.16 -2.37 -28.58
C ARG A 308 -9.02 -1.40 -28.26
N TRP A 309 -9.14 -0.13 -28.62
CA TRP A 309 -8.07 0.83 -28.40
C TRP A 309 -8.09 1.38 -26.99
N ARG A 310 -6.90 1.80 -26.55
CA ARG A 310 -6.67 2.52 -25.29
C ARG A 310 -5.81 3.74 -25.56
N LEU A 311 -6.04 4.82 -24.82
CA LEU A 311 -5.08 5.92 -24.74
C LEU A 311 -4.00 5.52 -23.74
N ALA A 312 -2.78 5.25 -24.20
CA ALA A 312 -1.69 4.84 -23.32
C ALA A 312 -1.41 5.89 -22.23
N CYS A 313 -1.69 7.18 -22.46
CA CYS A 313 -1.54 8.22 -21.44
C CYS A 313 -2.56 8.14 -20.29
N LYS A 314 -3.71 7.48 -20.50
CA LYS A 314 -4.75 7.28 -19.47
C LYS A 314 -4.80 5.85 -18.95
N ALA A 315 -3.99 4.96 -19.53
CA ALA A 315 -3.90 3.57 -19.15
C ALA A 315 -2.88 3.38 -18.01
N ILE A 316 -3.36 2.77 -16.93
CA ILE A 316 -2.57 2.27 -15.80
C ILE A 316 -2.58 0.75 -15.89
N VAL A 317 -1.40 0.13 -15.87
CA VAL A 317 -1.22 -1.32 -15.97
C VAL A 317 -1.32 -1.99 -14.60
N GLY A 318 -1.72 -3.26 -14.57
CA GLY A 318 -1.88 -4.03 -13.33
C GLY A 318 -2.90 -3.43 -12.38
N TYR A 319 -3.97 -2.82 -12.91
CA TYR A 319 -4.95 -2.10 -12.08
C TYR A 319 -5.60 -3.02 -11.05
N GLY A 320 -5.56 -2.61 -9.78
CA GLY A 320 -5.98 -3.43 -8.64
C GLY A 320 -4.95 -4.49 -8.27
N ASP A 321 -3.65 -4.16 -8.33
CA ASP A 321 -2.53 -5.05 -7.98
C ASP A 321 -2.53 -6.38 -8.76
N ARG A 322 -2.97 -6.37 -10.02
CA ARG A 322 -3.01 -7.58 -10.86
C ARG A 322 -1.70 -7.82 -11.61
N GLU A 323 -1.27 -9.07 -11.63
CA GLU A 323 -0.19 -9.56 -12.50
C GLU A 323 -0.76 -10.21 -13.76
N GLY A 324 0.09 -10.30 -14.78
CA GLY A 324 -0.25 -11.04 -15.98
C GLY A 324 0.59 -10.63 -17.17
N THR A 325 0.21 -11.17 -18.32
CA THR A 325 0.80 -10.82 -19.60
C THR A 325 -0.28 -10.18 -20.48
N MET A 326 0.08 -9.12 -21.18
CA MET A 326 -0.78 -8.50 -22.19
C MET A 326 -0.02 -8.29 -23.49
N THR A 327 -0.78 -8.21 -24.58
CA THR A 327 -0.23 -7.93 -25.91
C THR A 327 -0.92 -6.69 -26.46
N VAL A 328 -0.14 -5.69 -26.86
CA VAL A 328 -0.65 -4.46 -27.46
C VAL A 328 0.11 -4.09 -28.72
N ARG A 329 -0.61 -3.54 -29.70
CA ARG A 329 -0.04 -2.97 -30.92
C ARG A 329 0.08 -1.47 -30.78
N VAL A 330 1.28 -0.94 -31.03
CA VAL A 330 1.49 0.51 -31.12
C VAL A 330 1.08 1.02 -32.50
N ASN A 331 0.75 2.31 -32.56
CA ASN A 331 0.37 3.01 -33.80
C ASN A 331 -0.67 2.24 -34.64
N PRO A 332 -1.82 1.84 -34.05
CA PRO A 332 -2.78 0.94 -34.67
C PRO A 332 -3.34 1.41 -36.02
N ARG A 333 -3.28 2.70 -36.36
CA ARG A 333 -3.71 3.22 -37.68
C ARG A 333 -2.81 2.80 -38.84
N GLN A 334 -1.58 2.40 -38.53
CA GLN A 334 -0.60 1.98 -39.54
C GLN A 334 -0.71 0.50 -39.89
N TRP A 335 -1.59 -0.25 -39.22
CA TRP A 335 -1.84 -1.65 -39.49
C TRP A 335 -2.86 -1.83 -40.62
N ASP A 336 -2.67 -2.86 -41.44
CA ASP A 336 -3.49 -3.12 -42.63
C ASP A 336 -4.93 -3.50 -42.29
N ASP A 337 -5.15 -4.18 -41.16
CA ASP A 337 -6.49 -4.55 -40.68
C ASP A 337 -7.33 -3.32 -40.33
N TYR A 338 -6.71 -2.27 -39.79
CA TYR A 338 -7.38 -1.00 -39.56
C TYR A 338 -7.76 -0.30 -40.88
N ARG A 339 -6.82 -0.19 -41.82
CA ARG A 339 -7.04 0.52 -43.10
C ARG A 339 -8.21 -0.06 -43.92
N LYS A 340 -8.38 -1.39 -43.89
CA LYS A 340 -9.48 -2.09 -44.57
C LYS A 340 -10.85 -1.81 -43.91
N SER A 341 -10.88 -1.63 -42.59
CA SER A 341 -12.12 -1.34 -41.87
C SER A 341 -12.63 0.09 -42.12
N ASP A 342 -11.73 1.07 -42.27
CA ASP A 342 -12.09 2.48 -42.51
C ASP A 342 -12.67 2.68 -43.93
N THR A 343 -12.13 1.96 -44.92
CA THR A 343 -12.59 2.01 -46.32
C THR A 343 -13.97 1.40 -46.54
N THR A 344 -14.43 0.50 -45.66
CA THR A 344 -15.76 -0.13 -45.77
C THR A 344 -16.87 0.75 -45.18
N SER A 345 -16.53 1.74 -44.35
CA SER A 345 -17.49 2.69 -43.77
C SER A 345 -17.80 3.93 -44.64
N LEU A 346 -17.25 3.96 -45.86
CA LEU A 346 -17.43 5.03 -46.85
C LEU A 346 -18.23 4.58 -48.09
N GLN A 347 -18.92 3.44 -48.01
CA GLN A 347 -19.92 2.98 -48.98
C GLN A 347 -21.30 2.95 -48.33
#